data_AF-A0A972VHV8-F1
#
_entry.id   AF-A0A972VHV8-F1
#
_cell.length_a   1.000
_cell.length_b   1.000
_cell.length_c   1.000
_cell.angle_alpha   90.00
_cell.angle_beta   90.00
_cell.angle_gamma   90.00
#
_symmetry.space_group_name_H-M   'P 1'
#
loop_
_entity.id
_entity.type
_entity.pdbx_description
1 polymer ?
#
loop_
_entity_poly.entity_id
_entity_poly.type
_entity_poly.pdbx_seq_one_letter_code
_entity_poly.pdbx_strand_id
1 'polypeptide(L)'
;MCEVTRILHAIEEGSTDATDKLLALVYDELRRLAAQKMSRETPGQTLQATALVHEAYLRLVGSDGNVVFHGRGHFFGAAAEAMRRILV
;
A
#
# COMPACT_ATOMS: atom_id res chain seq x y z
N MET A 1 -15.52 15.28 -0.79
CA MET A 1 -14.04 15.14 -0.83
C MET A 1 -13.65 14.07 0.18
N CYS A 2 -13.03 12.97 -0.24
CA CYS A 2 -12.69 11.85 0.65
C CYS A 2 -11.45 12.18 1.50
N GLU A 3 -11.49 11.81 2.79
CA GLU A 3 -10.41 12.04 3.77
C GLU A 3 -9.06 11.46 3.32
N VAL A 4 -9.10 10.26 2.70
CA VAL A 4 -7.92 9.59 2.11
C VAL A 4 -7.22 10.46 1.06
N THR A 5 -7.98 11.16 0.20
CA THR A 5 -7.39 12.03 -0.83
C THR A 5 -6.73 13.27 -0.22
N ARG A 6 -7.28 13.81 0.87
CA ARG A 6 -6.67 14.95 1.58
C ARG A 6 -5.36 14.55 2.25
N ILE A 7 -5.30 13.35 2.82
CA ILE A 7 -4.08 12.82 3.45
C ILE A 7 -3.02 12.47 2.39
N LEU A 8 -3.42 11.92 1.24
CA LEU A 8 -2.50 11.68 0.12
C LEU A 8 -1.82 12.97 -0.36
N HIS A 9 -2.57 14.07 -0.47
CA HIS A 9 -2.00 15.37 -0.85
C HIS A 9 -1.05 15.93 0.23
N ALA A 10 -1.31 15.68 1.51
CA ALA A 10 -0.41 16.08 2.61
C ALA A 10 0.89 15.25 2.65
N ILE A 11 0.89 14.04 2.08
CA ILE A 11 2.09 13.20 1.94
C ILE A 11 2.99 13.74 0.82
N GLU A 12 2.42 14.30 -0.26
CA GLU A 12 3.20 14.99 -1.31
C GLU A 12 4.01 16.15 -0.75
N GLU A 13 3.53 16.79 0.33
CA GLU A 13 4.25 17.86 1.03
C GLU A 13 5.38 17.34 1.96
N GLY A 14 5.65 16.02 1.96
CA GLY A 14 6.77 15.40 2.67
C GLY A 14 6.53 15.15 4.17
N SER A 15 5.28 15.22 4.63
CA SER A 15 4.95 14.96 6.03
C SER A 15 4.90 13.46 6.33
N THR A 16 5.94 12.94 7.00
CA THR A 16 6.00 11.55 7.49
C THR A 16 4.78 11.17 8.37
N ASP A 17 4.24 12.14 9.12
CA ASP A 17 3.04 11.97 9.95
C ASP A 17 1.77 11.71 9.12
N ALA A 18 1.68 12.28 7.92
CA ALA A 18 0.58 12.03 7.01
C ALA A 18 0.64 10.61 6.43
N THR A 19 1.85 10.09 6.22
CA THR A 19 2.07 8.73 5.70
C THR A 19 1.67 7.66 6.71
N ASP A 20 1.97 7.85 7.99
CA ASP A 20 1.56 6.95 9.08
C ASP A 20 0.04 6.94 9.27
N LYS A 21 -0.60 8.13 9.24
CA LYS A 21 -2.06 8.26 9.28
C LYS A 21 -2.74 7.61 8.08
N LEU A 22 -2.16 7.76 6.89
CA LEU A 22 -2.67 7.07 5.71
C LEU A 22 -2.58 5.56 5.89
N LEU A 23 -1.42 5.06 6.34
CA LEU A 23 -1.22 3.64 6.60
C LEU A 23 -2.32 3.14 7.53
N ALA A 24 -2.55 3.78 8.68
CA ALA A 24 -3.59 3.37 9.63
C ALA A 24 -4.99 3.30 8.99
N LEU A 25 -5.33 4.22 8.10
CA LEU A 25 -6.63 4.26 7.41
C LEU A 25 -6.78 3.19 6.32
N VAL A 26 -5.69 2.87 5.61
CA VAL A 26 -5.72 1.93 4.48
C VAL A 26 -5.22 0.53 4.83
N TYR A 27 -4.68 0.33 6.04
CA TYR A 27 -4.04 -0.92 6.48
C TYR A 27 -4.99 -2.12 6.40
N ASP A 28 -6.20 -1.97 6.93
CA ASP A 28 -7.20 -3.04 6.90
C ASP A 28 -7.59 -3.42 5.46
N GLU A 29 -7.70 -2.43 4.57
CA GLU A 29 -7.99 -2.69 3.16
C GLU A 29 -6.81 -3.34 2.43
N LEU A 30 -5.59 -2.87 2.68
CA LEU A 30 -4.37 -3.47 2.15
C LEU A 30 -4.21 -4.92 2.64
N ARG A 31 -4.52 -5.19 3.91
CA ARG A 31 -4.47 -6.54 4.47
C ARG A 31 -5.49 -7.47 3.82
N ARG A 32 -6.72 -6.99 3.58
CA ARG A 32 -7.74 -7.75 2.84
C ARG A 32 -7.32 -8.03 1.41
N LEU A 33 -6.75 -7.02 0.73
CA LEU A 33 -6.21 -7.14 -0.63
C LEU A 33 -5.07 -8.16 -0.69
N ALA A 34 -4.12 -8.06 0.25
CA ALA A 34 -2.99 -8.99 0.40
C ALA A 34 -3.48 -10.42 0.61
N ALA A 35 -4.43 -10.64 1.53
CA ALA A 35 -5.02 -11.96 1.76
C ALA A 35 -5.70 -12.53 0.51
N GLN A 36 -6.45 -11.69 -0.23
CA GLN A 36 -7.08 -12.11 -1.48
C GLN A 36 -6.04 -12.47 -2.56
N LYS A 37 -4.93 -11.73 -2.65
CA LYS A 37 -3.84 -12.03 -3.59
C LYS A 37 -3.16 -13.33 -3.23
N MET A 38 -2.76 -13.50 -1.97
CA MET A 38 -2.14 -14.73 -1.47
C MET A 38 -3.02 -15.97 -1.66
N SER A 39 -4.35 -15.84 -1.52
CA SER A 39 -5.27 -16.94 -1.77
C SER A 39 -5.30 -17.41 -3.23
N ARG A 40 -4.80 -16.61 -4.17
CA ARG A 40 -4.68 -16.98 -5.60
C ARG A 40 -3.31 -17.57 -5.93
N GLU A 41 -2.35 -17.43 -5.04
CA GLU A 41 -1.02 -17.99 -5.19
C GLU A 41 -0.97 -19.44 -4.69
N THR A 42 0.06 -20.17 -5.12
CA THR A 42 0.22 -21.58 -4.78
C THR A 42 0.39 -21.75 -3.25
N PRO A 43 -0.33 -22.71 -2.62
CA PRO A 43 -0.13 -23.04 -1.21
C PRO A 43 1.33 -23.46 -0.95
N GLY A 44 1.95 -22.89 0.08
CA GLY A 44 3.36 -23.15 0.42
C GLY A 44 4.18 -21.90 0.68
N GLN A 45 3.62 -20.71 0.46
CA GLN A 45 4.27 -19.46 0.85
C GLN A 45 4.32 -19.32 2.39
N THR A 46 5.50 -19.08 2.93
CA THR A 46 5.72 -18.74 4.35
C THR A 46 5.47 -17.25 4.63
N LEU A 47 5.36 -16.45 3.57
CA LEU A 47 5.10 -15.02 3.66
C LEU A 47 3.72 -14.80 4.30
N GLN A 48 3.64 -13.86 5.25
CA GLN A 48 2.36 -13.49 5.86
C GLN A 48 1.77 -12.27 5.15
N ALA A 49 0.44 -12.17 5.10
CA ALA A 49 -0.24 -11.00 4.51
C ALA A 49 0.22 -9.68 5.14
N THR A 50 0.51 -9.69 6.44
CA THR A 50 1.06 -8.55 7.20
C THR A 50 2.42 -8.11 6.68
N ALA A 51 3.30 -9.08 6.39
CA ALA A 51 4.63 -8.83 5.85
C ALA A 51 4.55 -8.27 4.42
N LEU A 52 3.68 -8.86 3.60
CA LEU A 52 3.42 -8.40 2.23
C LEU A 52 2.92 -6.94 2.19
N VAL A 53 2.04 -6.56 3.12
CA VAL A 53 1.57 -5.17 3.25
C VAL A 53 2.70 -4.22 3.63
N HIS A 54 3.52 -4.59 4.62
CA HIS A 54 4.66 -3.79 5.06
C HIS A 54 5.66 -3.57 3.93
N GLU A 55 6.02 -4.62 3.20
CA GLU A 55 6.99 -4.53 2.11
C GLU A 55 6.43 -3.76 0.90
N ALA A 56 5.16 -3.95 0.57
CA ALA A 56 4.49 -3.15 -0.45
C ALA A 56 4.48 -1.66 -0.07
N TYR A 57 4.20 -1.33 1.18
CA TYR A 57 4.25 0.04 1.68
C TYR A 57 5.65 0.65 1.61
N LEU A 58 6.68 -0.08 2.05
CA LEU A 58 8.06 0.36 1.93
C LEU A 58 8.47 0.60 0.48
N ARG A 59 7.98 -0.20 -0.49
CA ARG A 59 8.18 0.08 -1.91
C ARG A 59 7.46 1.34 -2.38
N LEU A 60 6.23 1.57 -1.94
CA LEU A 60 5.44 2.75 -2.33
C LEU A 60 6.04 4.05 -1.80
N VAL A 61 6.54 4.04 -0.56
CA VAL A 61 7.11 5.23 0.10
C VAL A 61 8.62 5.36 -0.19
N GLY A 62 9.32 4.25 -0.32
CA GLY A 62 10.77 4.19 -0.58
C GLY A 62 11.18 4.28 -2.05
N SER A 63 10.23 4.26 -3.00
CA SER A 63 10.53 4.58 -4.41
C SER A 63 10.75 6.09 -4.57
N ASP A 64 11.95 6.55 -4.20
CA ASP A 64 12.58 7.83 -4.57
C ASP A 64 11.58 8.99 -4.76
N GLY A 65 10.79 9.31 -3.73
CA GLY A 65 10.04 10.56 -3.55
C GLY A 65 9.05 11.01 -4.65
N ASN A 66 8.88 10.26 -5.74
CA ASN A 66 8.22 10.73 -6.97
C ASN A 66 6.87 10.07 -7.25
N VAL A 67 6.38 9.22 -6.34
CA VAL A 67 5.08 8.55 -6.54
C VAL A 67 3.96 9.50 -6.12
N VAL A 68 3.41 10.24 -7.09
CA VAL A 68 2.25 11.11 -6.89
C VAL A 68 0.96 10.28 -6.93
N PHE A 69 0.33 10.16 -5.77
CA PHE A 69 -0.95 9.46 -5.63
C PHE A 69 -2.13 10.40 -5.85
N HIS A 70 -2.59 10.51 -7.09
CA HIS A 70 -3.77 11.29 -7.49
C HIS A 70 -5.10 10.86 -6.85
N GLY A 71 -5.11 9.81 -6.02
CA GLY A 71 -6.29 9.41 -5.25
C GLY A 71 -6.22 7.98 -4.73
N ARG A 72 -7.26 7.61 -3.98
CA ARG A 72 -7.40 6.29 -3.35
C ARG A 72 -7.24 5.13 -4.33
N GLY A 73 -7.88 5.20 -5.50
CA GLY A 73 -7.80 4.14 -6.51
C GLY A 73 -6.39 3.95 -7.07
N HIS A 74 -5.65 5.04 -7.28
CA HIS A 74 -4.27 4.99 -7.77
C HIS A 74 -3.34 4.37 -6.72
N PHE A 75 -3.51 4.75 -5.45
CA PHE A 75 -2.77 4.17 -4.32
C PHE A 75 -2.99 2.65 -4.20
N PHE A 76 -4.24 2.20 -4.18
CA PHE A 76 -4.55 0.76 -4.08
C PHE A 76 -4.11 -0.02 -5.33
N GLY A 77 -4.15 0.60 -6.51
CA GLY A 77 -3.61 0.01 -7.74
C GLY A 77 -2.10 -0.21 -7.65
N ALA A 78 -1.35 0.81 -7.23
CA ALA A 78 0.09 0.73 -7.03
C ALA A 78 0.44 -0.30 -5.95
N ALA A 79 -0.32 -0.34 -4.85
CA ALA A 79 -0.13 -1.34 -3.80
C ALA A 79 -0.38 -2.77 -4.31
N ALA A 80 -1.45 -3.00 -5.08
CA ALA A 80 -1.75 -4.29 -5.69
C ALA A 80 -0.63 -4.75 -6.63
N GLU A 81 -0.05 -3.82 -7.40
CA GLU A 81 1.07 -4.10 -8.30
C GLU A 81 2.34 -4.43 -7.52
N ALA A 82 2.68 -3.65 -6.49
CA ALA A 82 3.81 -3.92 -5.62
C ALA A 82 3.70 -5.30 -4.96
N MET A 83 2.53 -5.65 -4.42
CA MET A 83 2.26 -6.97 -3.83
C MET A 83 2.43 -8.10 -4.85
N ARG A 84 1.94 -7.92 -6.08
CA ARG A 84 2.12 -8.91 -7.15
C ARG A 84 3.59 -9.12 -7.50
N ARG A 85 4.41 -8.07 -7.46
CA ARG A 85 5.87 -8.15 -7.69
C ARG A 85 6.64 -8.80 -6.53
N ILE A 86 6.05 -8.88 -5.34
CA ILE A 86 6.66 -9.53 -4.16
C ILE A 86 6.31 -11.03 -4.13
N LEU A 87 5.08 -11.38 -4.55
CA LEU A 87 4.58 -12.76 -4.54
C LEU A 87 5.14 -13.66 -5.66
N VAL A 88 5.88 -13.09 -6.62
CA VAL A 88 6.41 -13.78 -7.81
C VAL A 88 7.74 -14.49 -7.55
#